data_AF-A0A848HMJ3-F1
#
_entry.id   AF-A0A848HMJ3-F1
#
_cell.length_a   1.000
_cell.length_b   1.000
_cell.length_c   1.000
_cell.angle_alpha   90.00
_cell.angle_beta   90.00
_cell.angle_gamma   90.00
#
_symmetry.space_group_name_H-M   'P 1'
#
loop_
_entity.id
_entity.type
_entity.pdbx_description
1 polymer ?
#
loop_
_entity_poly.entity_id
_entity_poly.type
_entity_poly.pdbx_seq_one_letter_code
_entity_poly.pdbx_strand_id
1 'polypeptide(L)'
;MPAAMRMASLQRDCANALPPMFSQCDVLAFEQGQLLLAMPTSAVAARLKQQLPKLQADLQKRGWQVDAIKLKVQVTRAAGPVVEIRKLSMPDNAVTAFEELGDALEATPQNEKLIAAIKSMAAKRRQA
;
A
#
# COMPACT_ATOMS: atom_id res chain seq x y z
N MET A 1 5.55 16.35 20.69
CA MET A 1 5.63 16.15 19.22
C MET A 1 5.23 14.72 18.89
N PRO A 2 4.24 14.48 18.00
CA PRO A 2 3.66 13.15 17.80
C PRO A 2 4.68 12.17 17.22
N ALA A 3 4.85 11.00 17.85
CA ALA A 3 5.84 9.99 17.48
C ALA A 3 5.70 9.49 16.02
N ALA A 4 4.47 9.48 15.49
CA ALA A 4 4.19 9.02 14.12
C ALA A 4 4.86 9.89 13.03
N MET A 5 4.95 11.20 13.23
CA MET A 5 5.53 12.11 12.22
C MET A 5 7.06 11.99 12.18
N ARG A 6 7.71 11.74 13.33
CA ARG A 6 9.14 11.44 13.40
C ARG A 6 9.46 10.12 12.67
N MET A 7 8.60 9.11 12.78
CA MET A 7 8.83 7.81 12.16
C MET A 7 8.77 7.88 10.63
N ALA A 8 7.82 8.65 10.07
CA ALA A 8 7.71 8.85 8.62
C ALA A 8 8.90 9.64 8.04
N SER A 9 9.37 10.67 8.74
CA SER A 9 10.56 11.42 8.34
C SER A 9 11.81 10.55 8.38
N LEU A 10 11.98 9.73 9.43
CA LEU A 10 13.10 8.80 9.54
C LEU A 10 13.10 7.74 8.44
N GLN A 11 11.94 7.16 8.12
CA GLN A 11 11.82 6.22 7.01
C GLN A 11 12.28 6.84 5.69
N ARG A 12 11.88 8.09 5.45
CA ARG A 12 12.24 8.84 4.23
C ARG A 12 13.73 9.23 4.22
N ASP A 13 14.28 9.63 5.36
CA ASP A 13 15.70 9.97 5.49
C ASP A 13 16.61 8.75 5.40
N CYS A 14 16.22 7.63 6.01
CA CYS A 14 16.88 6.34 5.82
C CYS A 14 16.85 5.94 4.34
N ALA A 15 15.69 5.97 3.69
CA ALA A 15 15.57 5.63 2.27
C ALA A 15 16.44 6.53 1.36
N ASN A 16 16.61 7.81 1.72
CA ASN A 16 17.45 8.76 0.98
C ASN A 16 18.95 8.63 1.30
N ALA A 17 19.32 8.18 2.50
CA ALA A 17 20.71 7.99 2.92
C ALA A 17 21.26 6.63 2.48
N LEU A 18 20.38 5.64 2.28
CA LEU A 18 20.72 4.29 1.89
C LEU A 18 20.94 4.19 0.36
N PRO A 19 22.07 3.61 -0.11
CA PRO A 19 22.28 3.36 -1.53
C PRO A 19 21.14 2.55 -2.18
N PRO A 20 20.93 2.63 -3.52
CA PRO A 20 19.83 1.97 -4.23
C PRO A 20 19.72 0.46 -3.98
N MET A 21 20.85 -0.19 -3.69
CA MET A 21 20.93 -1.61 -3.33
C MET A 21 20.22 -1.98 -2.01
N PHE A 22 19.89 -0.99 -1.18
CA PHE A 22 19.15 -1.14 0.07
C PHE A 22 17.70 -0.64 -0.02
N SER A 23 17.21 -0.31 -1.21
CA SER A 23 15.81 0.07 -1.47
C SER A 23 14.77 -0.95 -0.98
N GLN A 24 15.20 -2.21 -0.79
CA GLN A 24 14.36 -3.31 -0.30
C GLN A 24 14.39 -3.47 1.22
N CYS A 25 15.05 -2.56 1.96
CA CYS A 25 15.15 -2.60 3.41
C CYS A 25 14.09 -1.69 4.03
N ASP A 26 13.36 -2.21 5.01
CA ASP A 26 12.27 -1.48 5.65
C ASP A 26 12.63 -1.13 7.10
N VAL A 27 12.35 0.10 7.53
CA VAL A 27 12.49 0.50 8.94
C VAL A 27 11.28 0.02 9.72
N LEU A 28 11.49 -0.95 10.62
CA LEU A 28 10.46 -1.55 11.47
C LEU A 28 10.11 -0.66 12.66
N ALA A 29 11.12 -0.11 13.33
CA ALA A 29 10.94 0.68 14.55
C ALA A 29 12.14 1.59 14.79
N PHE A 30 11.89 2.71 15.47
CA PHE A 30 12.94 3.58 16.00
C PHE A 30 12.53 4.14 17.35
N GLU A 31 13.17 3.64 18.40
CA GLU A 31 12.86 4.02 19.78
C GLU A 31 14.16 4.17 20.57
N GLN A 32 14.27 5.22 21.38
CA GLN A 32 15.41 5.46 22.28
C GLN A 32 16.79 5.34 21.60
N GLY A 33 16.92 5.84 20.37
CA GLY A 33 18.16 5.76 19.59
C GLY A 33 18.43 4.38 18.98
N GLN A 34 17.53 3.42 19.13
CA GLN A 34 17.64 2.09 18.52
C GLN A 34 16.83 1.99 17.23
N LEU A 35 17.52 1.83 16.10
CA LEU A 35 16.93 1.63 14.77
C LEU A 35 16.80 0.12 14.48
N LEU A 36 15.60 -0.34 14.17
CA LEU A 36 15.33 -1.71 13.74
C LEU A 36 15.07 -1.74 12.23
N LEU A 37 15.91 -2.45 11.49
CA LEU A 37 15.82 -2.60 10.03
C LEU A 37 15.47 -4.04 9.66
N ALA A 38 14.43 -4.22 8.84
CA ALA A 38 14.11 -5.45 8.14
C ALA A 38 14.89 -5.52 6.84
N MET A 39 15.47 -6.68 6.54
CA MET A 39 16.24 -6.90 5.33
C MET A 39 15.85 -8.22 4.66
N PRO A 40 15.75 -8.28 3.33
CA PRO A 40 15.25 -9.47 2.62
C PRO A 40 16.28 -10.62 2.61
N THR A 41 17.58 -10.31 2.65
CA THR A 41 18.64 -11.32 2.55
C THR A 41 19.75 -11.10 3.57
N SER A 42 20.41 -12.18 3.95
CA SER A 42 21.58 -12.16 4.85
C SER A 42 22.77 -11.44 4.22
N ALA A 43 22.92 -11.48 2.90
CA ALA A 43 23.97 -10.76 2.17
C ALA A 43 23.80 -9.25 2.28
N VAL A 44 22.57 -8.73 2.17
CA VAL A 44 22.27 -7.31 2.37
C VAL A 44 22.50 -6.92 3.84
N ALA A 45 22.15 -7.78 4.80
CA ALA A 45 22.46 -7.54 6.20
C ALA A 45 23.97 -7.49 6.50
N ALA A 46 24.77 -8.38 5.90
CA ALA A 46 26.22 -8.36 6.06
C ALA A 46 26.83 -7.08 5.47
N ARG A 47 26.39 -6.68 4.27
CA ARG A 47 26.82 -5.41 3.64
C ARG A 47 26.43 -4.20 4.48
N LEU A 48 25.23 -4.20 5.05
CA LEU A 48 24.80 -3.11 5.92
C LEU A 48 25.58 -3.08 7.24
N LYS A 49 25.91 -4.24 7.82
CA LYS A 49 26.82 -4.31 8.99
C LYS A 49 28.19 -3.72 8.69
N GLN A 50 28.73 -3.95 7.50
CA GLN A 50 30.01 -3.37 7.08
C GLN A 50 29.93 -1.85 6.89
N GLN A 51 28.76 -1.31 6.53
CA GLN A 51 28.54 0.13 6.28
C GLN A 51 27.87 0.87 7.44
N LEU A 52 27.59 0.16 8.52
CA LEU A 52 26.90 0.63 9.73
C LEU A 52 27.53 1.90 10.33
N PRO A 53 28.86 2.00 10.52
CA PRO A 53 29.48 3.22 11.05
C PRO A 53 29.31 4.44 10.13
N LYS A 54 29.33 4.22 8.80
CA LYS A 54 29.12 5.29 7.82
C LYS A 54 27.66 5.76 7.84
N LEU A 55 26.72 4.82 7.89
CA LEU A 55 25.30 5.11 7.97
C LEU A 55 24.95 5.86 9.26
N GLN A 56 25.52 5.45 10.39
CA GLN A 56 25.32 6.12 11.68
C GLN A 56 25.80 7.57 11.63
N ALA A 57 26.99 7.82 11.07
CA ALA A 57 27.51 9.17 10.89
C ALA A 57 26.64 10.02 9.95
N ASP A 58 26.14 9.45 8.86
CA ASP A 58 25.27 10.17 7.91
C ASP A 58 23.88 10.47 8.51
N LEU A 59 23.33 9.56 9.33
CA LEU A 59 22.09 9.78 10.08
C LEU A 59 22.28 10.84 11.17
N GLN A 60 23.41 10.83 11.88
CA GLN A 60 23.74 11.83 12.89
C GLN A 60 23.89 13.23 12.29
N LYS A 61 24.52 13.35 11.11
CA LYS A 61 24.60 14.62 10.35
C LYS A 61 23.23 15.16 9.94
N ARG A 62 22.26 14.27 9.73
CA ARG A 62 20.86 14.61 9.42
C ARG A 62 20.03 14.93 10.67
N GLY A 63 20.63 14.89 11.86
CA GLY A 63 19.96 15.20 13.13
C GLY A 63 19.31 13.99 13.81
N TRP A 64 19.57 12.78 13.32
CA TRP A 64 19.06 11.54 13.94
C TRP A 64 20.09 10.97 14.91
N GLN A 65 19.78 10.96 16.21
CA GLN A 65 20.57 10.26 17.22
C GLN A 65 20.27 8.76 17.14
N VAL A 66 21.07 8.03 16.36
CA VAL A 66 21.01 6.57 16.28
C VAL A 66 22.18 5.99 17.07
N ASP A 67 21.90 5.43 18.23
CA ASP A 67 22.89 4.83 19.14
C ASP A 67 23.10 3.33 18.86
N ALA A 68 22.06 2.62 18.41
CA ALA A 68 22.11 1.20 18.11
C ALA A 68 21.33 0.84 16.85
N ILE A 69 21.88 -0.02 15.99
CA ILE A 69 21.18 -0.52 14.81
C ILE A 69 20.99 -2.04 14.93
N LYS A 70 19.75 -2.48 15.11
CA LYS A 70 19.36 -3.89 15.07
C LYS A 70 18.95 -4.25 13.64
N LEU A 71 19.60 -5.27 13.10
CA LEU A 71 19.28 -5.80 11.78
C LEU A 71 18.53 -7.12 11.95
N LYS A 72 17.34 -7.19 11.37
CA LYS A 72 16.53 -8.40 11.33
C LYS A 72 16.41 -8.86 9.89
N VAL A 73 17.02 -9.99 9.56
CA VAL A 73 16.80 -10.63 8.26
C VAL A 73 15.40 -11.22 8.26
N GLN A 74 14.50 -10.62 7.50
CA GLN A 74 13.17 -11.15 7.24
C GLN A 74 13.12 -11.52 5.76
N VAL A 75 13.29 -12.81 5.48
CA VAL A 75 13.18 -13.36 4.13
C VAL A 75 11.73 -13.31 3.62
N THR A 76 10.78 -12.96 4.48
CA THR A 76 9.36 -12.85 4.15
C THR A 76 9.02 -11.48 3.58
N ARG A 77 9.50 -11.21 2.37
CA ARG A 77 8.77 -10.35 1.42
C ARG A 77 8.32 -11.21 0.25
N ALA A 78 7.51 -12.23 0.56
CA ALA A 78 6.35 -12.40 -0.29
C ALA A 78 5.49 -11.19 0.04
N ALA A 79 5.47 -10.20 -0.86
CA ALA A 79 4.32 -9.32 -0.91
C ALA A 79 3.11 -10.24 -0.77
N GLY A 80 2.36 -10.14 0.33
CA GLY A 80 1.14 -10.92 0.47
C GLY A 80 0.39 -10.76 -0.85
N PRO A 81 -0.09 -11.86 -1.47
CA PRO A 81 -0.61 -11.80 -2.83
C PRO A 81 -1.56 -10.64 -2.85
N VAL A 82 -1.28 -9.65 -3.73
CA VAL A 82 -2.24 -8.60 -4.01
C VAL A 82 -3.48 -9.39 -4.39
N VAL A 83 -4.45 -9.43 -3.49
CA VAL A 83 -5.73 -10.06 -3.78
C VAL A 83 -6.29 -9.13 -4.83
N GLU A 84 -6.03 -9.44 -6.09
CA GLU A 84 -6.71 -8.86 -7.22
C GLU A 84 -8.16 -9.28 -7.03
N ILE A 85 -8.88 -8.45 -6.27
CA ILE A 85 -10.31 -8.53 -6.12
C ILE A 85 -10.79 -8.47 -7.55
N ARG A 86 -11.23 -9.61 -8.11
CA ARG A 86 -11.78 -9.65 -9.46
C ARG A 86 -12.87 -8.60 -9.46
N LYS A 87 -12.61 -7.50 -10.16
CA LYS A 87 -13.66 -6.55 -10.51
C LYS A 87 -14.56 -7.37 -11.42
N LEU A 88 -15.68 -7.85 -10.87
CA LEU A 88 -16.72 -8.47 -11.69
C LEU A 88 -17.28 -7.36 -12.59
N SER A 89 -16.66 -7.21 -13.75
CA SER A 89 -17.19 -6.40 -14.84
C SER A 89 -18.42 -7.12 -15.37
N MET A 90 -19.53 -6.40 -15.44
CA MET A 90 -20.78 -6.96 -15.91
C MET A 90 -20.72 -7.00 -17.44
N PRO A 91 -20.99 -8.15 -18.08
CA PRO A 91 -20.96 -8.24 -19.54
C PRO A 91 -22.08 -7.39 -20.17
N ASP A 92 -21.87 -6.88 -21.38
CA ASP A 92 -22.78 -5.95 -22.06
C ASP A 92 -24.21 -6.52 -22.20
N ASN A 93 -24.33 -7.84 -22.38
CA ASN A 93 -25.63 -8.52 -22.45
C ASN A 93 -26.46 -8.36 -21.16
N ALA A 94 -25.82 -8.29 -20.00
CA ALA A 94 -26.52 -8.11 -18.73
C ALA A 94 -27.01 -6.66 -18.59
N VAL A 95 -26.28 -5.67 -19.12
CA VAL A 95 -26.76 -4.28 -19.17
C VAL A 95 -28.00 -4.16 -20.05
N THR A 96 -28.00 -4.79 -21.23
CA THR A 96 -29.17 -4.83 -22.12
C THR A 96 -30.37 -5.52 -21.47
N ALA A 97 -30.16 -6.66 -20.80
CA ALA A 97 -31.24 -7.38 -20.12
C ALA A 97 -31.91 -6.54 -19.01
N PHE A 98 -31.16 -5.68 -18.31
CA PHE A 98 -31.75 -4.76 -17.32
C PHE A 98 -32.58 -3.65 -17.97
N GLU A 99 -32.19 -3.16 -19.15
CA GLU A 99 -32.99 -2.17 -19.89
C GLU A 99 -34.31 -2.78 -20.38
N GLU A 100 -34.24 -3.98 -20.96
CA GLU A 100 -35.41 -4.74 -21.40
C GLU A 100 -36.35 -5.05 -20.23
N LEU A 101 -35.82 -5.40 -19.05
CA LEU A 101 -36.62 -5.60 -17.85
C LEU A 101 -37.31 -4.30 -17.38
N GLY A 102 -36.61 -3.17 -17.46
CA GLY A 102 -37.18 -1.86 -17.13
C GLY A 102 -38.31 -1.43 -18.07
N ASP A 103 -38.28 -1.89 -19.32
CA ASP A 103 -39.31 -1.60 -20.32
C ASP A 103 -40.45 -2.63 -20.33
N ALA A 104 -40.20 -3.87 -19.89
CA ALA A 104 -41.22 -4.91 -19.73
C ALA A 104 -42.10 -4.73 -18.48
N LEU A 105 -41.67 -3.93 -17.51
CA LEU A 105 -42.43 -3.64 -16.29
C LEU A 105 -43.52 -2.61 -16.55
N GLU A 106 -44.76 -2.93 -16.16
CA GLU A 106 -45.88 -2.01 -16.27
C GLU A 106 -45.66 -0.77 -15.40
N ALA A 107 -45.87 0.41 -16.01
CA ALA A 107 -45.76 1.72 -15.38
C ALA A 107 -46.92 1.97 -14.40
N THR A 108 -46.90 1.25 -13.29
CA THR A 108 -47.79 1.48 -12.15
C THR A 108 -47.12 2.41 -11.14
N PRO A 109 -47.89 3.16 -10.31
CA PRO A 109 -47.34 4.03 -9.27
C PRO A 109 -46.45 3.31 -8.25
N GLN A 110 -46.62 1.99 -8.11
CA GLN A 110 -45.83 1.13 -7.24
C GLN A 110 -44.48 0.74 -7.88
N ASN A 111 -44.45 0.61 -9.22
CA ASN A 111 -43.29 0.18 -9.97
C ASN A 111 -42.41 1.34 -10.46
N GLU A 112 -42.89 2.58 -10.44
CA GLU A 112 -42.17 3.76 -10.94
C GLU A 112 -40.76 3.90 -10.32
N LYS A 113 -40.66 3.72 -8.99
CA LYS A 113 -39.37 3.77 -8.28
C LYS A 113 -38.43 2.63 -8.67
N LEU A 114 -38.97 1.44 -8.92
CA LEU A 114 -38.20 0.26 -9.32
C LEU A 114 -37.69 0.41 -10.76
N ILE A 115 -38.55 0.87 -11.68
CA ILE A 115 -38.20 1.12 -13.09
C ILE A 115 -37.11 2.20 -13.17
N ALA A 116 -37.23 3.30 -12.42
CA ALA A 116 -36.21 4.34 -12.37
C ALA A 116 -34.87 3.83 -11.79
N ALA A 117 -34.91 2.98 -10.77
CA ALA A 117 -33.71 2.38 -10.19
C ALA A 117 -32.99 1.44 -11.18
N ILE A 118 -33.74 0.61 -11.91
CA ILE A 118 -33.19 -0.31 -12.91
C ILE A 118 -32.55 0.47 -14.07
N LYS A 119 -33.24 1.48 -14.61
CA LYS A 119 -32.74 2.33 -15.71
C LYS A 119 -31.50 3.13 -15.31
N SER A 120 -31.47 3.71 -14.10
CA SER A 120 -30.29 4.43 -13.61
C SER A 120 -29.09 3.50 -13.37
N MET A 121 -29.33 2.25 -12.93
CA MET A 121 -28.28 1.25 -12.78
C MET A 121 -27.68 0.83 -14.13
N ALA A 122 -28.51 0.58 -15.15
CA ALA A 122 -28.04 0.26 -16.50
C ALA A 122 -27.21 1.40 -17.11
N ALA A 123 -27.70 2.64 -17.00
CA ALA A 123 -26.99 3.83 -17.50
C ALA A 123 -25.63 4.05 -16.81
N LYS A 124 -25.55 3.87 -15.49
CA LYS A 124 -24.29 4.02 -14.73
C LYS A 124 -23.27 2.95 -15.09
N ARG A 125 -23.73 1.74 -15.43
CA ARG A 125 -22.87 0.60 -15.81
C ARG A 125 -22.35 0.69 -17.24
N ARG A 126 -23.05 1.38 -18.15
CA ARG A 126 -22.59 1.65 -19.52
C ARG A 126 -21.48 2.70 -19.60
N GLN A 127 -21.34 3.54 -18.57
CA GLN A 127 -20.33 4.62 -18.50
C GLN A 127 -19.07 4.23 -17.71
N ALA A 128 -19.05 3.05 -17.09
CA ALA A 128 -17.98 2.57 -16.20
C ALA A 128 -17.12 1.51 -16.88
#